data_AF-A0A7L1AYJ1-F1
#
_entry.id   AF-A0A7L1AYJ1-F1
#
_cell.length_a   1.000
_cell.length_b   1.000
_cell.length_c   1.000
_cell.angle_alpha   90.00
_cell.angle_beta   90.00
_cell.angle_gamma   90.00
#
_symmetry.space_group_name_H-M   'P 1'
#
loop_
_entity.id
_entity.type
_entity.pdbx_description
1 polymer ?
#
loop_
_entity_poly.entity_id
_entity_poly.type
_entity_poly.pdbx_seq_one_letter_code
_entity_poly.pdbx_strand_id
1 'polypeptide(L)'
;KFSDHEERLSGSDREEDEDDVEAALKKEVGQIRASTEQKLRRFQSVESGANNVVFIRTQGIEPENLVHHILKDMHTTKKKKTRVILRMLPISGTCKAFMEDMKKYTETFFEPWFKAPNKGTFQIVYKARNNSHMSREEVIKELAGIVGSLNPENKVDLNNPQYTVVVEIIKTVCCLSVVRDYVLFRKYNLQEVVKSNKEDARQKSSLTEEQNSEVVKAETEEEEKSAKEVKEENK
;
A
#
# COMPACT_ATOMS: atom_id res chain seq x y z
N LYS A 1 -23.04 -89.47 -26.82
CA LYS A 1 -23.24 -89.01 -25.43
C LYS A 1 -23.33 -87.50 -25.49
N PHE A 2 -24.52 -86.98 -25.20
CA PHE A 2 -24.89 -85.57 -25.15
C PHE A 2 -24.19 -84.86 -23.99
N SER A 3 -23.79 -83.60 -24.20
CA SER A 3 -24.17 -82.48 -23.33
C SER A 3 -23.67 -81.16 -23.94
N ASP A 4 -24.61 -80.44 -24.56
CA ASP A 4 -24.55 -79.00 -24.79
C ASP A 4 -24.30 -78.26 -23.48
N HIS A 5 -23.51 -77.19 -23.53
CA HIS A 5 -23.63 -76.09 -22.59
C HIS A 5 -23.58 -74.78 -23.37
N GLU A 6 -24.75 -74.42 -23.88
CA GLU A 6 -25.10 -73.07 -24.28
C GLU A 6 -25.41 -72.30 -22.97
N GLU A 7 -24.60 -71.29 -22.62
CA GLU A 7 -24.99 -70.25 -21.67
C GLU A 7 -25.05 -68.91 -22.41
N ARG A 8 -26.27 -68.55 -22.80
CA ARG A 8 -26.70 -67.18 -23.08
C ARG A 8 -27.30 -66.60 -21.81
N LEU A 9 -26.59 -65.69 -21.16
CA LEU A 9 -27.09 -64.67 -20.23
C LEU A 9 -26.03 -63.55 -20.28
N SER A 10 -26.28 -62.25 -20.31
CA SER A 10 -27.48 -61.43 -20.24
C SER A 10 -26.96 -60.03 -20.60
N GLY A 11 -27.60 -59.32 -21.53
CA GLY A 11 -27.32 -57.91 -21.74
C GLY A 11 -27.98 -57.10 -20.64
N SER A 12 -27.19 -56.51 -19.76
CA SER A 12 -27.53 -55.35 -18.94
C SER A 12 -26.22 -54.71 -18.47
N ASP A 13 -26.25 -53.41 -18.21
CA ASP A 13 -25.20 -52.63 -17.53
C ASP A 13 -24.14 -52.01 -18.46
N ARG A 14 -24.57 -51.13 -19.37
CA ARG A 14 -23.72 -50.06 -19.95
C ARG A 14 -24.49 -48.76 -20.22
N GLU A 15 -25.47 -48.43 -19.40
CA GLU A 15 -26.15 -47.12 -19.47
C GLU A 15 -26.03 -46.32 -18.15
N GLU A 16 -25.57 -46.93 -17.04
CA GLU A 16 -25.37 -46.22 -15.76
C GLU A 16 -24.04 -45.45 -15.66
N ASP A 17 -23.07 -45.75 -16.53
CA ASP A 17 -21.74 -45.12 -16.47
C ASP A 17 -21.65 -43.78 -17.23
N GLU A 18 -22.50 -43.52 -18.22
CA GLU A 18 -22.45 -42.24 -18.97
C GLU A 18 -23.10 -41.09 -18.20
N ASP A 19 -24.21 -41.35 -17.50
CA ASP A 19 -24.89 -40.37 -16.65
C ASP A 19 -24.03 -39.97 -15.42
N ASP A 20 -23.23 -40.89 -14.87
CA ASP A 20 -22.33 -40.59 -13.75
C ASP A 20 -21.13 -39.75 -14.18
N VAL A 21 -20.58 -39.98 -15.39
CA VAL A 21 -19.49 -39.17 -15.94
C VAL A 21 -19.96 -37.75 -16.28
N GLU A 22 -21.15 -37.59 -16.89
CA GLU A 22 -21.71 -36.26 -17.17
C GLU A 22 -22.06 -35.52 -15.88
N ALA A 23 -22.63 -36.21 -14.89
CA ALA A 23 -22.94 -35.64 -13.58
C ALA A 23 -21.68 -35.22 -12.82
N ALA A 24 -20.61 -36.03 -12.83
CA ALA A 24 -19.32 -35.71 -12.24
C ALA A 24 -18.68 -34.48 -12.91
N LEU A 25 -18.69 -34.42 -14.25
CA LEU A 25 -18.17 -33.28 -15.00
C LEU A 25 -18.95 -31.99 -14.71
N LYS A 26 -20.28 -32.06 -14.65
CA LYS A 26 -21.15 -30.91 -14.33
C LYS A 26 -20.92 -30.42 -12.90
N LYS A 27 -20.67 -31.33 -11.96
CA LYS A 27 -20.30 -31.01 -10.57
C LYS A 27 -18.94 -30.32 -10.49
N GLU A 28 -17.94 -30.80 -11.23
CA GLU A 28 -16.62 -30.18 -11.31
C GLU A 28 -16.69 -28.77 -11.93
N VAL A 29 -17.40 -28.62 -13.06
CA VAL A 29 -17.64 -27.31 -13.68
C VAL A 29 -18.38 -26.38 -12.73
N GLY A 30 -19.36 -26.87 -11.98
CA GLY A 30 -20.08 -26.11 -10.95
C GLY A 30 -19.15 -25.63 -9.83
N GLN A 31 -18.26 -26.49 -9.33
CA GLN A 31 -17.25 -26.12 -8.34
C GLN A 31 -16.25 -25.10 -8.88
N ILE A 32 -15.78 -25.26 -10.12
CA ILE A 32 -14.88 -24.29 -10.77
C ILE A 32 -15.57 -22.94 -10.89
N ARG A 33 -16.82 -22.90 -11.36
CA ARG A 33 -17.61 -21.66 -11.50
C ARG A 33 -17.84 -20.98 -10.15
N ALA A 34 -18.28 -21.71 -9.14
CA ALA A 34 -18.47 -21.17 -7.80
C ALA A 34 -17.16 -20.64 -7.18
N SER A 35 -16.05 -21.35 -7.37
CA SER A 35 -14.73 -20.88 -6.95
C SER A 35 -14.27 -19.64 -7.72
N THR A 36 -14.64 -19.53 -8.99
CA THR A 36 -14.32 -18.39 -9.85
C THR A 36 -15.14 -17.17 -9.45
N GLU A 37 -16.43 -17.32 -9.20
CA GLU A 37 -17.30 -16.24 -8.69
C GLU A 37 -16.83 -15.72 -7.32
N GLN A 38 -16.39 -16.61 -6.43
CA GLN A 38 -15.74 -16.19 -5.17
C GLN A 38 -14.45 -15.39 -5.41
N LYS A 39 -13.69 -15.74 -6.46
CA LYS A 39 -12.48 -15.00 -6.93
C LYS A 39 -12.80 -13.75 -7.76
N LEU A 40 -14.07 -13.45 -8.05
CA LEU A 40 -14.51 -12.27 -8.82
C LEU A 40 -15.18 -11.20 -7.96
N ARG A 41 -15.05 -11.27 -6.63
CA ARG A 41 -15.56 -10.22 -5.75
C ARG A 41 -14.90 -8.88 -6.07
N ARG A 42 -15.70 -7.80 -6.03
CA ARG A 42 -15.23 -6.43 -6.26
C ARG A 42 -14.08 -6.02 -5.33
N PHE A 43 -14.08 -6.50 -4.10
CA PHE A 43 -12.99 -6.32 -3.13
C PHE A 43 -12.54 -7.67 -2.60
N GLN A 44 -11.24 -7.93 -2.64
CA GLN A 44 -10.66 -9.19 -2.19
C GLN A 44 -9.44 -8.91 -1.32
N SER A 45 -9.41 -9.48 -0.12
CA SER A 45 -8.22 -9.45 0.71
C SER A 45 -7.14 -10.32 0.05
N VAL A 46 -5.93 -9.79 -0.03
CA VAL A 46 -4.75 -10.49 -0.53
C VAL A 46 -3.68 -10.46 0.56
N GLU A 47 -2.96 -11.55 0.71
CA GLU A 47 -1.86 -11.62 1.66
C GLU A 47 -0.74 -10.67 1.23
N SER A 48 -0.38 -9.73 2.10
CA SER A 48 0.75 -8.81 1.88
C SER A 48 2.09 -9.44 2.25
N GLY A 49 2.06 -10.50 3.07
CA GLY A 49 3.21 -11.12 3.68
C GLY A 49 3.91 -10.24 4.73
N ALA A 50 3.33 -9.12 5.15
CA ALA A 50 3.89 -8.23 6.15
C ALA A 50 2.88 -7.93 7.26
N ASN A 51 3.36 -7.88 8.50
CA ASN A 51 2.52 -7.55 9.65
C ASN A 51 1.98 -6.13 9.53
N ASN A 52 0.74 -5.92 9.98
CA ASN A 52 0.04 -4.63 9.99
C ASN A 52 -0.14 -3.98 8.60
N VAL A 53 -0.11 -4.78 7.52
CA VAL A 53 -0.40 -4.34 6.15
C VAL A 53 -1.40 -5.29 5.53
N VAL A 54 -2.53 -4.77 5.06
CA VAL A 54 -3.57 -5.54 4.35
C VAL A 54 -3.61 -5.08 2.90
N PHE A 55 -3.55 -6.03 1.97
CA PHE A 55 -3.80 -5.72 0.56
C PHE A 55 -5.25 -6.01 0.22
N ILE A 56 -5.85 -5.10 -0.54
CA ILE A 56 -7.22 -5.25 -1.05
C ILE A 56 -7.14 -5.10 -2.56
N ARG A 57 -7.35 -6.20 -3.28
CA ARG A 57 -7.50 -6.18 -4.74
C ARG A 57 -8.89 -5.66 -5.09
N THR A 58 -8.94 -4.69 -5.99
CA THR A 58 -10.20 -4.17 -6.56
C THR A 58 -10.43 -4.74 -7.96
N GLN A 59 -11.68 -5.02 -8.31
CA GLN A 59 -12.09 -5.38 -9.67
C GLN A 59 -13.13 -4.39 -10.19
N GLY A 60 -12.92 -3.86 -11.41
CA GLY A 60 -13.81 -2.89 -12.04
C GLY A 60 -13.86 -1.52 -11.33
N ILE A 61 -12.90 -1.25 -10.43
CA ILE A 61 -12.75 0.02 -9.73
C ILE A 61 -11.27 0.38 -9.72
N GLU A 62 -10.97 1.61 -10.12
CA GLU A 62 -9.63 2.17 -10.03
C GLU A 62 -9.30 2.52 -8.57
N PRO A 63 -8.21 1.95 -8.00
CA PRO A 63 -7.84 2.19 -6.60
C PRO A 63 -7.61 3.67 -6.28
N GLU A 64 -7.01 4.42 -7.21
CA GLU A 64 -6.66 5.83 -7.02
C GLU A 64 -7.90 6.68 -6.75
N ASN A 65 -8.92 6.57 -7.61
CA ASN A 65 -10.17 7.29 -7.47
C ASN A 65 -10.93 6.90 -6.19
N LEU A 66 -10.93 5.61 -5.84
CA LEU A 66 -11.60 5.11 -4.65
C LEU A 66 -10.98 5.71 -3.37
N VAL A 67 -9.67 5.58 -3.22
CA VAL A 67 -8.97 6.04 -2.01
C VAL A 67 -9.01 7.56 -1.92
N HIS A 68 -8.85 8.26 -3.06
CA HIS A 68 -8.98 9.71 -3.11
C HIS A 68 -10.39 10.15 -2.68
N HIS A 69 -11.44 9.49 -3.13
CA HIS A 69 -12.81 9.80 -2.74
C HIS A 69 -13.04 9.61 -1.23
N ILE A 70 -12.55 8.50 -0.65
CA ILE A 70 -12.62 8.23 0.79
C ILE A 70 -11.93 9.34 1.58
N LEU A 71 -10.70 9.71 1.19
CA LEU A 71 -9.93 10.76 1.87
C LEU A 71 -10.56 12.13 1.72
N LYS A 72 -11.08 12.46 0.54
CA LYS A 72 -11.78 13.72 0.28
C LYS A 72 -13.03 13.84 1.16
N ASP A 73 -13.84 12.79 1.22
CA ASP A 73 -15.03 12.76 2.07
C ASP A 73 -14.68 12.86 3.56
N MET A 74 -13.67 12.14 4.04
CA MET A 74 -13.19 12.27 5.43
C MET A 74 -12.62 13.67 5.71
N HIS A 75 -11.89 14.25 4.75
CA HIS A 75 -11.36 15.60 4.84
C HIS A 75 -12.46 16.64 4.92
N THR A 76 -13.54 16.51 4.14
CA THR A 76 -14.66 17.46 4.13
C THR A 76 -15.56 17.29 5.33
N THR A 77 -15.93 16.06 5.69
CA THR A 77 -16.86 15.78 6.79
C THR A 77 -16.21 15.89 8.17
N LYS A 78 -14.87 15.77 8.25
CA LYS A 78 -14.09 15.67 9.50
C LYS A 78 -14.56 14.54 10.42
N LYS A 79 -15.21 13.51 9.86
CA LYS A 79 -15.70 12.34 10.61
C LYS A 79 -14.73 11.17 10.49
N LYS A 80 -14.35 10.60 11.63
CA LYS A 80 -13.59 9.33 11.68
C LYS A 80 -14.49 8.18 11.24
N LYS A 81 -14.09 7.51 10.15
CA LYS A 81 -14.81 6.33 9.60
C LYS A 81 -14.14 5.00 9.94
N THR A 82 -12.93 5.04 10.47
CA THR A 82 -12.13 3.86 10.79
C THR A 82 -11.51 4.03 12.18
N ARG A 83 -11.42 2.93 12.93
CA ARG A 83 -10.83 2.93 14.28
C ARG A 83 -9.33 2.65 14.27
N VAL A 84 -8.90 1.71 13.42
CA VAL A 84 -7.54 1.12 13.47
C VAL A 84 -6.72 1.35 12.20
N ILE A 85 -7.35 1.83 11.12
CA ILE A 85 -6.62 2.05 9.87
C ILE A 85 -5.89 3.39 9.99
N LEU A 86 -4.56 3.32 10.01
CA LEU A 86 -3.70 4.49 10.07
C LEU A 86 -3.57 5.16 8.70
N ARG A 87 -3.25 4.38 7.66
CA ARG A 87 -2.98 4.91 6.31
C ARG A 87 -3.62 4.00 5.27
N MET A 88 -4.17 4.62 4.24
CA MET A 88 -4.73 3.93 3.08
C MET A 88 -4.06 4.47 1.83
N LEU A 89 -3.31 3.63 1.11
CA LEU A 89 -2.62 4.02 -0.12
C LEU A 89 -3.24 3.27 -1.29
N PRO A 90 -3.58 3.97 -2.39
CA PRO A 90 -3.92 3.28 -3.63
C PRO A 90 -2.65 2.70 -4.23
N ILE A 91 -2.71 1.48 -4.76
CA ILE A 91 -1.63 0.88 -5.54
C ILE A 91 -2.18 0.66 -6.94
N SER A 92 -1.59 1.34 -7.93
CA SER A 92 -2.00 1.26 -9.34
C SER A 92 -1.04 0.40 -10.17
N GLY A 93 0.14 0.10 -9.63
CA GLY A 93 1.13 -0.74 -10.29
C GLY A 93 1.94 -1.57 -9.30
N THR A 94 2.37 -2.75 -9.74
CA THR A 94 3.27 -3.61 -8.96
C THR A 94 4.30 -4.25 -9.87
N CYS A 95 5.55 -4.31 -9.41
CA CYS A 95 6.63 -5.04 -10.06
C CYS A 95 7.50 -5.73 -9.01
N LYS A 96 8.50 -6.51 -9.44
CA LYS A 96 9.49 -7.06 -8.51
C LYS A 96 10.38 -5.94 -7.98
N ALA A 97 10.81 -6.06 -6.73
CA ALA A 97 11.71 -5.12 -6.08
C ALA A 97 13.17 -5.34 -6.52
N PHE A 98 13.40 -5.25 -7.82
CA PHE A 98 14.71 -5.21 -8.46
C PHE A 98 14.80 -3.97 -9.32
N MET A 99 15.98 -3.35 -9.38
CA MET A 99 16.14 -2.06 -10.04
C MET A 99 15.79 -2.11 -11.54
N GLU A 100 16.21 -3.16 -12.24
CA GLU A 100 15.93 -3.33 -13.68
C GLU A 100 14.44 -3.50 -13.98
N ASP A 101 13.75 -4.34 -13.21
CA ASP A 101 12.30 -4.54 -13.32
C ASP A 101 11.53 -3.24 -13.03
N MET A 102 11.99 -2.48 -12.04
CA MET A 102 11.40 -1.19 -11.69
C MET A 102 11.58 -0.17 -12.81
N LYS A 103 12.78 -0.03 -13.38
CA LYS A 103 13.05 0.88 -14.50
C LYS A 103 12.12 0.59 -15.68
N LYS A 104 12.15 -0.66 -16.15
CA LYS A 104 11.34 -1.11 -17.29
C LYS A 104 9.85 -0.88 -17.08
N TYR A 105 9.36 -1.14 -15.87
CA TYR A 105 7.95 -0.92 -15.55
C TYR A 105 7.61 0.58 -15.50
N THR A 106 8.45 1.38 -14.86
CA THR A 106 8.17 2.80 -14.58
C THR A 106 8.26 3.71 -15.79
N GLU A 107 9.06 3.34 -16.80
CA GLU A 107 9.10 4.04 -18.09
C GLU A 107 7.71 4.20 -18.72
N THR A 108 6.93 3.11 -18.75
CA THR A 108 5.57 3.12 -19.31
C THR A 108 4.52 3.56 -18.29
N PHE A 109 4.71 3.19 -17.03
CA PHE A 109 3.77 3.53 -15.96
C PHE A 109 3.66 5.04 -15.75
N PHE A 110 4.75 5.81 -15.86
CA PHE A 110 4.72 7.25 -15.60
C PHE A 110 4.18 8.11 -16.75
N GLU A 111 4.04 7.55 -17.96
CA GLU A 111 3.62 8.32 -19.14
C GLU A 111 2.32 9.11 -18.96
N PRO A 112 1.23 8.56 -18.37
CA PRO A 112 -0.04 9.27 -18.24
C PRO A 112 0.07 10.59 -17.46
N TRP A 113 1.06 10.71 -16.57
CA TRP A 113 1.25 11.88 -15.71
C TRP A 113 2.38 12.79 -16.17
N PHE A 114 3.47 12.22 -16.71
CA PHE A 114 4.75 12.91 -16.85
C PHE A 114 5.29 12.99 -18.27
N LYS A 115 4.71 12.28 -19.25
CA LYS A 115 5.14 12.37 -20.65
C LYS A 115 4.44 13.52 -21.36
N ALA A 116 5.17 14.26 -22.19
CA ALA A 116 4.61 15.37 -22.97
C ALA A 116 3.37 14.92 -23.78
N PRO A 117 2.28 15.71 -23.84
CA PRO A 117 2.17 17.11 -23.40
C PRO A 117 1.91 17.31 -21.90
N ASN A 118 1.75 16.22 -21.13
CA ASN A 118 1.56 16.32 -19.69
C ASN A 118 2.86 16.72 -19.00
N LYS A 119 2.72 17.49 -17.93
CA LYS A 119 3.82 17.91 -17.05
C LYS A 119 3.30 18.17 -15.65
N GLY A 120 4.19 18.12 -14.68
CA GLY A 120 3.87 18.61 -13.36
C GLY A 120 5.02 18.65 -12.39
N THR A 121 4.77 19.26 -11.23
CA THR A 121 5.67 19.16 -10.09
C THR A 121 5.44 17.87 -9.33
N PHE A 122 6.52 17.23 -8.88
CA PHE A 122 6.42 15.94 -8.20
C PHE A 122 7.35 15.78 -7.01
N GLN A 123 6.98 14.91 -6.08
CA GLN A 123 7.88 14.32 -5.09
C GLN A 123 7.84 12.80 -5.17
N ILE A 124 8.90 12.16 -4.69
CA ILE A 124 8.95 10.70 -4.55
C ILE A 124 9.01 10.36 -3.06
N VAL A 125 8.05 9.56 -2.60
CA VAL A 125 7.99 9.06 -1.23
C VAL A 125 8.30 7.58 -1.24
N TYR A 126 9.48 7.25 -0.73
CA TYR A 126 9.93 5.87 -0.58
C TYR A 126 9.68 5.35 0.83
N LYS A 127 9.24 4.09 0.94
CA LYS A 127 9.25 3.32 2.17
C LYS A 127 9.48 1.83 1.87
N ALA A 128 10.21 1.16 2.75
CA ALA A 128 10.47 -0.27 2.67
C ALA A 128 10.01 -0.98 3.95
N ARG A 129 9.51 -2.21 3.81
CA ARG A 129 9.18 -3.14 4.89
C ARG A 129 9.72 -4.52 4.54
N ASN A 130 10.38 -5.16 5.51
CA ASN A 130 10.95 -6.49 5.35
C ASN A 130 11.84 -6.61 4.10
N ASN A 131 12.52 -5.52 3.75
CA ASN A 131 13.45 -5.42 2.63
C ASN A 131 14.60 -4.50 3.05
N SER A 132 15.84 -4.98 2.88
CA SER A 132 17.08 -4.23 3.12
C SER A 132 17.96 -4.12 1.86
N HIS A 133 17.51 -4.69 0.74
CA HIS A 133 18.28 -4.75 -0.50
C HIS A 133 18.09 -3.51 -1.38
N MET A 134 16.92 -2.88 -1.34
CA MET A 134 16.62 -1.70 -2.16
C MET A 134 17.00 -0.41 -1.44
N SER A 135 18.02 0.26 -1.95
CA SER A 135 18.46 1.57 -1.44
C SER A 135 17.43 2.65 -1.76
N ARG A 136 17.06 3.42 -0.74
CA ARG A 136 16.15 4.58 -0.88
C ARG A 136 16.68 5.58 -1.89
N GLU A 137 17.96 5.93 -1.78
CA GLU A 137 18.58 7.00 -2.58
C GLU A 137 18.67 6.60 -4.04
N GLU A 138 19.08 5.37 -4.31
CA GLU A 138 19.17 4.83 -5.67
C GLU A 138 17.81 4.78 -6.34
N VAL A 139 16.78 4.29 -5.64
CA VAL A 139 15.41 4.24 -6.17
C VAL A 139 14.89 5.65 -6.47
N ILE A 140 15.05 6.60 -5.55
CA ILE A 140 14.59 7.98 -5.76
C ILE A 140 15.31 8.61 -6.96
N LYS A 141 16.64 8.46 -7.03
CA LYS A 141 17.46 9.01 -8.12
C LYS A 141 17.04 8.46 -9.47
N GLU A 142 16.84 7.14 -9.55
CA GLU A 142 16.45 6.47 -10.78
C GLU A 142 15.07 6.94 -11.27
N LEU A 143 14.06 6.89 -10.40
CA LEU A 143 12.71 7.27 -10.76
C LEU A 143 12.60 8.76 -11.12
N ALA A 144 13.33 9.64 -10.42
CA ALA A 144 13.41 11.05 -10.78
C ALA A 144 14.05 11.26 -12.17
N GLY A 145 15.09 10.47 -12.49
CA GLY A 145 15.72 10.47 -13.81
C GLY A 145 14.75 10.07 -14.93
N ILE A 146 13.96 9.02 -14.72
CA ILE A 146 12.92 8.58 -15.68
C ILE A 146 11.86 9.66 -15.87
N VAL A 147 11.35 10.25 -14.78
CA VAL A 147 10.36 11.34 -14.89
C VAL A 147 10.92 12.54 -15.65
N GLY A 148 12.21 12.87 -15.44
CA GLY A 148 12.89 13.94 -16.16
C GLY A 148 13.12 13.64 -17.65
N SER A 149 13.37 12.38 -18.02
CA SER A 149 13.56 11.98 -19.42
C SER A 149 12.25 11.96 -20.22
N LEU A 150 11.12 11.69 -19.56
CA LEU A 150 9.79 11.71 -20.18
C LEU A 150 9.32 13.11 -20.59
N ASN A 151 9.66 14.13 -19.78
CA ASN A 151 9.43 15.54 -20.11
C ASN A 151 10.36 16.43 -19.24
N PRO A 152 11.28 17.20 -19.85
CA PRO A 152 12.18 18.12 -19.12
C PRO A 152 11.45 19.22 -18.34
N GLU A 153 10.17 19.49 -18.62
CA GLU A 153 9.35 20.44 -17.86
C GLU A 153 8.89 19.91 -16.49
N ASN A 154 9.03 18.60 -16.23
CA ASN A 154 8.75 18.03 -14.91
C ASN A 154 9.77 18.51 -13.89
N LYS A 155 9.30 18.98 -12.73
CA LYS A 155 10.17 19.53 -11.68
C LYS A 155 9.93 18.86 -10.34
N VAL A 156 11.00 18.62 -9.60
CA VAL A 156 10.89 18.13 -8.23
C VAL A 156 10.42 19.28 -7.33
N ASP A 157 9.36 19.05 -6.56
CA ASP A 157 8.88 19.94 -5.49
C ASP A 157 8.56 19.09 -4.26
N LEU A 158 9.36 19.23 -3.21
CA LEU A 158 9.19 18.45 -1.97
C LEU A 158 8.17 19.06 -1.00
N ASN A 159 7.70 20.28 -1.27
CA ASN A 159 6.85 21.04 -0.37
C ASN A 159 5.39 21.00 -0.83
N ASN A 160 5.12 21.34 -2.09
CA ASN A 160 3.76 21.40 -2.64
C ASN A 160 3.67 20.83 -4.07
N PRO A 161 3.97 19.53 -4.25
CA PRO A 161 3.90 18.91 -5.56
C PRO A 161 2.45 18.70 -6.02
N GLN A 162 2.24 18.76 -7.34
CA GLN A 162 1.00 18.33 -7.96
C GLN A 162 0.80 16.82 -7.85
N TYR A 163 1.89 16.05 -7.97
CA TYR A 163 1.90 14.60 -7.94
C TYR A 163 2.87 14.06 -6.90
N THR A 164 2.45 13.08 -6.11
CA THR A 164 3.34 12.30 -5.26
C THR A 164 3.45 10.90 -5.83
N VAL A 165 4.65 10.52 -6.23
CA VAL A 165 4.99 9.13 -6.57
C VAL A 165 5.24 8.38 -5.26
N VAL A 166 4.35 7.47 -4.92
CA VAL A 166 4.47 6.61 -3.74
C VAL A 166 5.13 5.31 -4.16
N VAL A 167 6.24 4.97 -3.49
CA VAL A 167 7.00 3.74 -3.69
C VAL A 167 7.04 2.99 -2.36
N GLU A 168 6.34 1.88 -2.29
CA GLU A 168 6.29 1.01 -1.11
C GLU A 168 6.88 -0.36 -1.47
N ILE A 169 8.06 -0.67 -0.94
CA ILE A 169 8.69 -1.98 -1.07
C ILE A 169 8.26 -2.86 0.09
N ILE A 170 7.66 -4.02 -0.20
CA ILE A 170 7.26 -5.00 0.81
C ILE A 170 7.83 -6.35 0.38
N LYS A 171 8.76 -6.89 1.18
CA LYS A 171 9.54 -8.09 0.83
C LYS A 171 10.18 -7.91 -0.56
N THR A 172 9.76 -8.69 -1.56
CA THR A 172 10.29 -8.70 -2.93
C THR A 172 9.39 -7.96 -3.92
N VAL A 173 8.35 -7.27 -3.45
CA VAL A 173 7.36 -6.58 -4.29
C VAL A 173 7.51 -5.07 -4.16
N CYS A 174 7.60 -4.38 -5.28
CA CYS A 174 7.50 -2.93 -5.37
C CYS A 174 6.04 -2.55 -5.70
N CYS A 175 5.44 -1.73 -4.85
CA CYS A 175 4.10 -1.18 -5.04
C CYS A 175 4.22 0.31 -5.41
N LEU A 176 3.59 0.69 -6.52
CA LEU A 176 3.69 2.02 -7.11
C LEU A 176 2.30 2.66 -7.22
N SER A 177 2.26 3.96 -6.92
CA SER A 177 1.15 4.83 -7.31
C SER A 177 1.63 6.25 -7.54
N VAL A 178 0.90 6.97 -8.39
CA VAL A 178 1.00 8.42 -8.51
C VAL A 178 -0.29 8.96 -7.92
N VAL A 179 -0.20 9.88 -6.95
CA VAL A 179 -1.38 10.39 -6.25
C VAL A 179 -1.37 11.90 -6.17
N ARG A 180 -2.55 12.50 -6.07
CA ARG A 180 -2.73 13.94 -5.82
C ARG A 180 -3.04 14.21 -4.35
N ASP A 181 -2.95 15.48 -3.96
CA ASP A 181 -3.38 15.97 -2.64
C ASP A 181 -2.71 15.24 -1.46
N TYR A 182 -1.49 14.73 -1.65
CA TYR A 182 -0.80 13.93 -0.63
C TYR A 182 -0.55 14.72 0.66
N VAL A 183 -0.13 15.99 0.53
CA VAL A 183 0.09 16.88 1.68
C VAL A 183 -1.26 17.29 2.30
N LEU A 184 -2.24 17.66 1.47
CA LEU A 184 -3.60 18.02 1.92
C LEU A 184 -4.26 16.88 2.73
N PHE A 185 -4.13 15.64 2.26
CA PHE A 185 -4.62 14.44 2.94
C PHE A 185 -3.63 13.88 3.97
N ARG A 186 -2.69 14.71 4.44
CA ARG A 186 -1.76 14.41 5.54
C ARG A 186 -1.05 13.07 5.36
N LYS A 187 -0.44 12.88 4.19
CA LYS A 187 0.27 11.67 3.79
C LYS A 187 -0.65 10.44 3.79
N TYR A 188 -1.90 10.65 3.37
CA TYR A 188 -2.97 9.66 3.24
C TYR A 188 -3.28 8.94 4.57
N ASN A 189 -3.05 9.63 5.70
CA ASN A 189 -3.31 9.12 7.03
C ASN A 189 -4.77 9.39 7.42
N LEU A 190 -5.57 8.33 7.58
CA LEU A 190 -7.01 8.43 7.86
C LEU A 190 -7.32 8.98 9.25
N GLN A 191 -6.41 8.85 10.20
CA GLN A 191 -6.57 9.39 11.55
C GLN A 191 -6.23 10.89 11.59
N GLU A 192 -5.24 11.31 10.80
CA GLU A 192 -4.78 12.69 10.77
C GLU A 192 -5.66 13.56 9.86
N VAL A 193 -6.17 13.04 8.73
CA VAL A 193 -6.92 13.82 7.72
C VAL A 193 -8.17 14.53 8.27
N VAL A 194 -8.73 14.01 9.35
CA VAL A 194 -9.91 14.58 10.03
C VAL A 194 -9.55 15.65 11.06
N LYS A 195 -8.28 15.80 11.43
CA LYS A 195 -7.84 16.86 12.34
C LYS A 195 -7.86 18.21 11.65
N SER A 196 -8.18 19.25 12.41
CA SER A 196 -8.12 20.62 11.94
C SER A 196 -6.74 21.23 12.13
N ASN A 197 -6.35 22.19 11.29
CA ASN A 197 -5.06 22.88 11.44
C ASN A 197 -4.92 23.61 12.79
N LYS A 198 -6.05 23.94 13.45
CA LYS A 198 -6.06 24.52 14.81
C LYS A 198 -5.63 23.51 15.87
N GLU A 199 -5.92 22.23 15.68
CA GLU A 199 -5.49 21.16 16.60
C GLU A 199 -4.00 20.86 16.45
N ASP A 200 -3.43 20.97 15.25
CA ASP A 200 -1.98 20.84 15.07
C ASP A 200 -1.20 21.95 15.74
N ALA A 201 -1.71 23.19 15.68
CA ALA A 201 -1.07 24.33 16.33
C ALA A 201 -1.04 24.15 17.85
N ARG A 202 -2.13 23.61 18.43
CA ARG A 202 -2.22 23.27 19.86
C ARG A 202 -1.33 22.08 20.25
N GLN A 203 -1.22 21.05 19.40
CA GLN A 203 -0.32 19.92 19.66
C GLN A 203 1.16 20.29 19.50
N LYS A 204 1.50 21.18 18.57
CA LYS A 204 2.87 21.69 18.44
C LYS A 204 3.24 22.60 19.61
N SER A 205 2.33 23.45 20.09
CA SER A 205 2.59 24.31 21.26
C SER A 205 2.75 23.49 22.55
N SER A 206 1.98 22.43 22.74
CA SER A 206 2.11 21.56 23.92
C SER A 206 3.39 20.74 23.92
N LEU A 207 3.85 20.25 22.75
CA LEU A 207 5.13 19.55 22.63
C LEU A 207 6.34 20.46 22.86
N THR A 208 6.25 21.74 22.45
CA THR A 208 7.29 22.73 22.76
C THR A 208 7.31 23.12 24.24
N GLU A 209 6.15 23.16 24.92
CA GLU A 209 6.09 23.43 26.36
C GLU A 209 6.66 22.25 27.19
N GLU A 210 6.31 21.00 26.84
CA GLU A 210 6.85 19.81 27.52
C GLU A 210 8.37 19.69 27.34
N GLN A 211 8.89 19.89 26.12
CA GLN A 211 10.34 19.88 25.86
C GLN A 211 11.08 21.01 26.58
N ASN A 212 10.48 22.20 26.69
CA ASN A 212 11.12 23.31 27.40
C ASN A 212 11.10 23.09 28.93
N SER A 213 10.07 22.39 29.46
CA SER A 213 10.03 22.04 30.88
C SER A 213 10.96 20.89 31.28
N GLU A 214 11.25 19.93 30.40
CA GLU A 214 12.26 18.89 30.66
C GLU A 214 13.69 19.44 30.62
N VAL A 215 14.00 20.36 29.70
CA VAL A 215 15.32 21.00 29.60
C VAL A 215 15.60 21.89 30.82
N VAL A 216 14.63 22.72 31.23
CA VAL A 216 14.78 23.57 32.43
C VAL A 216 14.97 22.72 33.69
N LYS A 217 14.28 21.57 33.81
CA LYS A 217 14.41 20.69 34.98
C LYS A 217 15.76 19.98 35.03
N ALA A 218 16.31 19.60 33.88
CA ALA A 218 17.64 19.00 33.79
C ALA A 218 18.76 20.00 34.12
N GLU A 219 18.65 21.25 33.65
CA GLU A 219 19.63 22.32 33.94
C GLU A 219 19.62 22.71 35.43
N THR A 220 18.43 22.73 36.08
CA THR A 220 18.34 23.07 37.51
C THR A 220 18.93 21.97 38.41
N GLU A 221 18.85 20.70 37.99
CA GLU A 221 19.43 19.57 38.73
C GLU A 221 20.96 19.45 38.57
N GLU A 222 21.53 19.93 37.46
CA GLU A 222 22.99 20.01 37.27
C GLU A 222 23.62 21.17 38.04
N GLU A 223 22.97 22.34 38.11
CA GLU A 223 23.47 23.48 38.90
C GLU A 223 23.45 23.18 40.41
N GLU A 224 22.44 22.49 40.93
CA GLU A 224 22.40 22.10 42.36
C GLU A 224 23.45 21.06 42.75
N LYS A 225 23.90 20.21 41.81
CA LYS A 225 24.98 19.25 42.06
C LYS A 225 26.34 19.92 42.04
N SER A 226 26.59 20.82 41.08
CA SER A 226 27.85 21.56 40.99
C SER A 226 28.06 22.51 42.19
N ALA A 227 27.00 23.13 42.70
CA ALA A 227 27.06 23.99 43.88
C ALA A 227 27.32 23.24 45.21
N LYS A 228 27.08 21.91 45.25
CA LYS A 228 27.36 21.07 46.43
C LYS A 228 28.80 20.56 46.44
N GLU A 229 29.37 20.21 45.28
CA GLU A 229 30.76 19.75 45.19
C GLU A 229 31.77 20.87 45.53
N VAL A 230 31.51 22.12 45.14
CA VAL A 230 32.41 23.26 45.45
C VAL A 230 32.43 23.64 46.94
N LYS A 231 31.42 23.22 47.73
CA LYS A 231 31.37 23.47 49.18
C LYS A 231 32.09 22.40 50.02
N GLU A 232 32.37 21.22 49.45
CA GLU A 232 33.10 20.16 50.16
C GLU A 232 34.61 20.24 49.98
N GLU A 233 35.11 20.88 48.92
CA GLU A 233 36.56 21.06 48.69
C GLU A 233 37.20 22.24 49.43
N ASN A 234 36.42 23.10 50.10
CA ASN A 234 36.89 24.29 50.81
C ASN A 234 36.75 24.21 52.34
N LYS A 235 36.74 23.01 52.92
CA LYS A 235 36.74 22.81 54.38
C LYS A 235 37.84 21.87 54.85
#